data_AF-A0A924GDG7-F1
#
_entry.id   AF-A0A924GDG7-F1
#
_cell.length_a   1.000
_cell.length_b   1.000
_cell.length_c   1.000
_cell.angle_alpha   90.00
_cell.angle_beta   90.00
_cell.angle_gamma   90.00
#
_symmetry.space_group_name_H-M   'P 1'
#
loop_
_entity.id
_entity.type
_entity.pdbx_description
1 polymer ?
#
loop_
_entity_poly.entity_id
_entity_poly.type
_entity_poly.pdbx_seq_one_letter_code
_entity_poly.pdbx_strand_id
1 'polypeptide(L)' 'GASPGASTAVPIMLALVEKCFPDRMDDWTPILKRMIPTYGQSLADQPELALGTIADTAETLHIHA' A
#
# COMPACT_ATOMS: atom_id res chain seq x y z
N GLY A 1 6.94 0.92 -15.71
CA GLY A 1 7.68 1.99 -15.01
C GLY A 1 6.69 2.81 -14.24
N ALA A 2 6.74 2.78 -12.90
CA ALA A 2 5.82 3.55 -12.08
C ALA A 2 6.06 5.05 -12.33
N SER A 3 5.01 5.79 -12.68
CA SER A 3 5.12 7.25 -12.72
C SER A 3 5.43 7.76 -11.31
N PRO A 4 6.28 8.79 -11.14
CA PRO A 4 6.62 9.32 -9.82
C PRO A 4 5.39 9.71 -9.00
N GLY A 5 4.30 10.11 -9.66
CA GLY A 5 3.04 10.44 -9.00
C GLY A 5 2.34 9.23 -8.37
N ALA A 6 2.36 8.05 -8.99
CA ALA A 6 1.69 6.87 -8.44
C ALA A 6 2.38 6.37 -7.16
N SER A 7 3.71 6.39 -7.14
CA SER A 7 4.54 5.96 -6.01
C SER A 7 4.63 6.98 -4.87
N THR A 8 4.14 8.21 -5.06
CA THR A 8 4.15 9.27 -4.02
C THR A 8 2.75 9.67 -3.55
N ALA A 9 1.76 9.72 -4.44
CA ALA A 9 0.42 10.20 -4.10
C ALA A 9 -0.28 9.32 -3.06
N VAL A 10 -0.24 8.00 -3.22
CA VAL A 10 -0.92 7.06 -2.30
C VAL A 10 -0.39 7.18 -0.86
N PRO A 11 0.92 7.08 -0.58
CA PRO A 11 1.42 7.22 0.79
C PRO A 11 1.15 8.61 1.39
N ILE A 12 1.21 9.68 0.59
CA ILE A 12 0.86 11.03 1.06
C ILE A 12 -0.61 11.12 1.47
N MET A 13 -1.52 10.56 0.67
CA MET A 13 -2.95 10.59 0.97
C MET A 13 -3.30 9.77 2.22
N LEU A 14 -2.66 8.62 2.42
CA LEU A 14 -2.83 7.81 3.64
C LEU A 14 -2.38 8.59 4.89
N ALA A 15 -1.20 9.22 4.83
CA ALA A 15 -0.70 10.06 5.91
C ALA A 15 -1.61 11.26 6.22
N LEU A 16 -2.24 11.86 5.19
CA LEU A 16 -3.23 12.92 5.37
C LEU A 16 -4.49 12.41 6.09
N VAL A 17 -5.01 11.25 5.70
CA VAL A 17 -6.19 10.64 6.34
C VAL A 17 -5.91 10.34 7.80
N GLU A 18 -4.77 9.73 8.11
CA GLU A 18 -4.33 9.44 9.48
C GLU A 18 -4.24 10.71 10.34
N LYS A 19 -3.68 11.79 9.77
CA LYS A 19 -3.51 13.07 10.46
C LYS A 19 -4.83 13.80 10.68
N CYS A 20 -5.74 13.76 9.71
CA CYS A 20 -7.01 14.48 9.77
C CYS A 20 -8.09 13.74 10.57
N PHE A 21 -8.02 12.42 10.66
CA PHE A 21 -9.06 11.58 11.28
C PHE A 21 -8.48 10.52 12.24
N PRO A 22 -7.62 10.89 13.21
CA PRO A 22 -6.99 9.92 14.10
C PRO A 22 -8.00 9.06 14.86
N ASP A 23 -9.12 9.65 15.31
CA ASP A 23 -10.17 8.97 16.08
C ASP A 23 -10.96 7.92 15.26
N ARG A 24 -10.80 7.91 13.93
CA ARG A 24 -11.46 6.95 13.02
C ARG A 24 -10.53 5.82 12.59
N MET A 25 -9.22 5.93 12.87
CA MET A 25 -8.24 5.04 12.29
C MET A 25 -8.36 3.61 12.81
N ASP A 26 -8.77 3.42 14.08
CA ASP A 26 -8.97 2.07 14.63
C ASP A 26 -10.06 1.31 13.87
N ASP A 27 -11.16 2.00 13.52
CA ASP A 27 -12.25 1.43 12.73
C ASP A 27 -11.87 1.21 11.26
N TRP A 28 -11.01 2.07 10.70
CA TRP A 28 -10.63 2.03 9.28
C TRP A 28 -9.43 1.13 8.99
N THR A 29 -8.54 0.90 9.96
CA THR A 29 -7.35 0.07 9.78
C THR A 29 -7.67 -1.33 9.24
N PRO A 30 -8.71 -2.05 9.73
CA PRO A 30 -9.07 -3.36 9.19
C PRO A 30 -9.42 -3.32 7.69
N ILE A 31 -10.19 -2.31 7.24
CA ILE A 31 -10.55 -2.21 5.83
C ILE A 31 -9.37 -1.74 4.97
N LEU A 32 -8.53 -0.84 5.49
CA LEU A 32 -7.30 -0.41 4.83
C LEU A 32 -6.34 -1.58 4.63
N LYS A 33 -6.11 -2.42 5.65
CA LYS A 33 -5.29 -3.63 5.52
C LYS A 33 -5.88 -4.67 4.56
N ARG A 34 -7.21 -4.75 4.47
CA ARG A 34 -7.85 -5.63 3.49
C ARG A 34 -7.65 -5.14 2.05
N MET A 35 -7.71 -3.83 1.82
CA MET A 35 -7.54 -3.22 0.49
C MET A 35 -6.07 -3.07 0.08
N ILE A 36 -5.20 -2.81 1.06
CA ILE A 36 -3.77 -2.58 0.91
C ILE A 36 -3.09 -3.46 1.97
N PRO A 37 -2.78 -4.74 1.66
CA PRO A 37 -2.21 -5.69 2.62
C PRO A 37 -0.91 -5.21 3.29
N THR A 38 -0.18 -4.36 2.59
CA THR A 38 1.10 -3.77 3.04
C THR A 38 0.92 -2.44 3.78
N TYR A 39 -0.32 -2.04 4.09
CA TYR A 39 -0.59 -0.81 4.81
C TYR A 39 0.15 -0.73 6.15
N GLY A 40 0.86 0.38 6.38
CA GLY A 40 1.71 0.61 7.54
C GLY A 40 3.10 -0.03 7.44
N GLN A 41 3.46 -0.63 6.31
CA GLN A 41 4.78 -1.25 6.09
C GLN A 41 5.58 -0.51 5.02
N SER A 42 6.88 -0.35 5.25
CA SER A 42 7.81 0.14 4.23
C SER A 42 8.23 -1.03 3.33
N LEU A 43 7.84 -0.99 2.06
CA LEU A 43 8.30 -1.95 1.05
C LEU A 43 9.77 -1.72 0.65
N ALA A 44 10.24 -0.47 0.73
CA ALA A 44 11.62 -0.12 0.38
C ALA A 44 12.64 -0.80 1.29
N ASP A 45 12.27 -1.00 2.56
CA ASP A 45 13.14 -1.61 3.57
C ASP A 45 12.96 -3.14 3.67
N GLN A 46 12.01 -3.71 2.91
CA GLN A 46 11.61 -5.12 3.00
C GLN A 46 11.59 -5.77 1.61
N PRO A 47 12.76 -6.18 1.08
CA PRO A 47 12.88 -6.69 -0.29
C PRO A 47 12.04 -7.94 -0.54
N GLU A 48 11.95 -8.85 0.43
CA GLU A 48 11.11 -10.06 0.31
C GLU A 48 9.62 -9.72 0.19
N LEU A 49 9.14 -8.78 1.01
CA LEU A 49 7.77 -8.31 0.97
C LEU A 49 7.45 -7.57 -0.34
N ALA A 50 8.39 -6.76 -0.84
CA ALA A 50 8.25 -6.08 -2.12
C ALA A 50 8.14 -7.08 -3.27
N LEU A 51 8.98 -8.11 -3.29
CA LEU A 51 8.92 -9.18 -4.29
C LEU A 51 7.59 -9.95 -4.23
N GLY A 52 7.15 -10.36 -3.04
CA GLY A 52 5.86 -11.01 -2.86
C GLY A 52 4.69 -10.15 -3.36
N THR A 53 4.68 -8.86 -3.00
CA THR A 53 3.65 -7.92 -3.45
C THR A 53 3.60 -7.77 -4.98
N ILE A 54 4.76 -7.73 -5.63
CA ILE A 54 4.85 -7.66 -7.10
C ILE A 54 4.33 -8.96 -7.72
N ALA A 55 4.70 -10.12 -7.17
CA ALA A 55 4.23 -11.42 -7.64
C ALA A 55 2.70 -11.54 -7.53
N ASP A 56 2.12 -11.22 -6.37
CA ASP A 56 0.67 -11.26 -6.14
C ASP A 56 -0.07 -10.31 -7.11
N THR A 57 0.49 -9.12 -7.34
CA THR A 57 -0.06 -8.15 -8.29
C THR A 57 0.00 -8.68 -9.72
N ALA A 58 1.11 -9.28 -10.12
CA ALA A 58 1.30 -9.86 -11.44
C ALA A 58 0.33 -11.02 -11.68
N GLU A 59 0.15 -11.92 -10.70
CA GLU A 59 -0.82 -13.01 -10.75
C GLU A 59 -2.25 -12.48 -10.91
N THR A 60 -2.64 -11.54 -10.03
CA THR A 60 -3.99 -10.94 -10.02
C THR A 60 -4.34 -10.26 -11.34
N LEU A 61 -3.35 -9.59 -11.95
CA LEU A 61 -3.52 -8.85 -13.21
C LEU A 61 -3.21 -9.71 -14.45
N HIS A 62 -2.89 -10.99 -14.27
CA HIS A 62 -2.45 -11.89 -15.34
C HIS A 62 -1.30 -11.33 -16.19
N ILE A 63 -0.38 -10.64 -15.55
CA ILE A 63 0.83 -10.12 -16.17
C ILE A 63 1.90 -11.19 -16.00
N HIS A 64 2.35 -11.77 -17.12
CA HIS A 64 3.49 -12.68 -17.09
C HIS A 64 4.75 -11.88 -16.76
N ALA A 65 5.29 -12.07 -15.56
CA ALA A 65 6.58 -11.52 -15.15
C ALA A 65 7.74 -12.34 -15.73
#